data_AF-A0A523KGF8-F1
#
_entry.id   AF-A0A523KGF8-F1
#
_cell.length_a   1.000
_cell.length_b   1.000
_cell.length_c   1.000
_cell.angle_alpha   90.00
_cell.angle_beta   90.00
_cell.angle_gamma   90.00
#
_symmetry.space_group_name_H-M   'P 1'
#
loop_
_entity.id
_entity.type
_entity.pdbx_description
1 polymer ?
#
loop_
_entity_poly.entity_id
_entity_poly.type
_entity_poly.pdbx_seq_one_letter_code
_entity_poly.pdbx_strand_id
1 'polypeptide(L)'
;MHKLLKKLLYVSFIYLFLQMNVYAVQEFVIEDIRVEGLQRITPGTVFNYLPMKVGDTYDDQLSAEAVRALFKTGFFKDVRLERDGGILVIILEERPSIGSITLSGNEDIRSEDLIDSLRQIGFAEGRAFDRLQLEKLEQELRRQYNSLGKYAVKLESTVTELDNNRVAVAIDVSEGVVAKIRKINIVGNTVFKEKKLLKLFKSTTPTLFSFFTKDDQYSRQKLTADIESLRSHYLNNGYINFNVDSSQVSITPDKKGIYITINITEGELFTVSEVKLTGKLILPEDDIFDLISIRSGDIFARRQLTSSSDAISTLLGNDGYAFSNVNAIPEINDEDKTV
;
A
#
# COMPACT_ATOMS: atom_id res chain seq x y z
N MET A 1 41.47 33.62 50.27
CA MET A 1 42.22 32.85 49.25
C MET A 1 41.43 31.69 48.62
N HIS A 2 40.65 30.91 49.37
CA HIS A 2 40.00 29.68 48.84
C HIS A 2 38.91 29.90 47.76
N LYS A 3 38.16 31.01 47.80
CA LYS A 3 37.15 31.37 46.77
C LYS A 3 37.77 31.80 45.42
N LEU A 4 38.93 32.45 45.45
CA LEU A 4 39.67 32.86 44.25
C LEU A 4 40.28 31.64 43.54
N LEU A 5 40.79 30.68 44.30
CA LEU A 5 41.35 29.44 43.75
C LEU A 5 40.28 28.59 43.06
N LYS A 6 39.07 28.47 43.64
CA LYS A 6 37.94 27.77 43.00
C LYS A 6 37.47 28.46 41.72
N LYS A 7 37.45 29.80 41.68
CA LYS A 7 37.14 30.55 40.44
C LYS A 7 38.17 30.32 39.36
N LEU A 8 39.47 30.29 39.70
CA LEU A 8 40.53 29.99 38.73
C LEU A 8 40.41 28.56 38.17
N LEU A 9 40.01 27.61 39.03
CA LEU A 9 39.84 26.20 38.64
C LEU A 9 38.61 26.01 37.72
N TYR A 10 37.52 26.74 37.95
CA TYR A 10 36.37 26.76 37.04
C TYR A 10 36.70 27.41 35.69
N VAL A 11 37.48 28.50 35.68
CA VAL A 11 37.91 29.16 34.43
C VAL A 11 38.87 28.25 33.65
N SER A 12 39.77 27.55 34.34
CA SER A 12 40.64 26.51 33.75
C SER A 12 39.83 25.36 33.14
N PHE A 13 38.78 24.90 33.83
CA PHE A 13 37.93 23.80 33.34
C PHE A 13 37.09 24.20 32.12
N ILE A 14 36.63 25.46 32.06
CA ILE A 14 35.94 26.02 30.89
C ILE A 14 36.91 26.18 29.71
N TYR A 15 38.16 26.57 29.95
CA TYR A 15 39.18 26.68 28.90
C TYR A 15 39.60 25.31 28.34
N LEU A 16 39.58 24.27 29.19
CA LEU A 16 39.85 22.89 28.78
C LEU A 16 38.70 22.29 27.95
N PHE A 17 37.45 22.73 28.18
CA PHE A 17 36.29 22.31 27.38
C PHE A 17 36.22 23.00 26.01
N LEU A 18 36.90 24.15 25.82
CA LEU A 18 37.00 24.83 24.53
C LEU A 18 38.05 24.23 23.57
N GLN A 19 38.78 23.19 24.00
CA GLN A 19 39.81 22.50 23.21
C GLN A 19 39.29 21.19 22.58
N MET A 20 37.97 21.03 22.45
CA MET A 20 37.43 20.00 21.55
C MET A 20 37.77 20.41 20.12
N ASN A 21 38.91 19.91 19.64
CA ASN A 21 39.26 19.92 18.23
C ASN A 21 38.15 19.18 17.49
N VAL A 22 37.27 19.94 16.85
CA VAL A 22 36.42 19.43 15.79
C VAL A 22 37.39 18.99 14.71
N TYR A 23 37.54 17.68 14.51
CA TYR A 23 38.22 17.12 13.34
C TYR A 23 37.35 17.41 12.12
N ALA A 24 37.39 18.67 11.67
CA ALA A 24 36.96 19.01 10.32
C ALA A 24 37.90 18.30 9.36
N VAL A 25 37.35 17.61 8.37
CA VAL A 25 38.15 17.07 7.27
C VAL A 25 38.95 18.21 6.67
N GLN A 26 40.27 18.06 6.60
CA GLN A 26 41.12 19.07 5.98
C GLN A 26 40.77 19.14 4.51
N GLU A 27 40.16 20.25 4.11
CA GLU A 27 39.93 20.61 2.73
C GLU A 27 41.23 20.47 1.93
N PHE A 28 41.15 19.82 0.78
CA PHE A 28 42.30 19.67 -0.11
C PHE A 28 41.87 19.70 -1.56
N VAL A 29 42.79 20.10 -2.44
CA VAL A 29 42.55 20.08 -3.88
C VAL A 29 42.85 18.67 -4.40
N ILE A 30 41.91 18.10 -5.14
CA ILE A 30 42.04 16.75 -5.70
C ILE A 30 43.03 16.80 -6.87
N GLU A 31 44.21 16.20 -6.69
CA GLU A 31 45.24 16.12 -7.73
C GLU A 31 45.03 14.91 -8.65
N ASP A 32 44.49 13.82 -8.11
CA ASP A 32 44.17 12.59 -8.84
C ASP A 32 43.06 11.80 -8.12
N ILE A 33 42.37 10.91 -8.84
CA ILE A 33 41.33 10.03 -8.29
C ILE A 33 41.64 8.58 -8.62
N ARG A 34 41.85 7.77 -7.59
CA ARG A 34 42.08 6.32 -7.71
C ARG A 34 40.84 5.55 -7.27
N VAL A 35 40.46 4.52 -8.02
CA VAL A 35 39.30 3.67 -7.70
C VAL A 35 39.77 2.24 -7.43
N GLU A 36 39.33 1.67 -6.32
CA GLU A 36 39.69 0.32 -5.85
C GLU A 36 38.46 -0.53 -5.56
N GLY A 37 38.59 -1.86 -5.66
CA GLY A 37 37.54 -2.83 -5.32
C GLY A 37 36.53 -3.13 -6.43
N LEU A 38 36.72 -2.54 -7.62
CA LEU A 38 35.96 -2.91 -8.82
C LEU A 38 36.32 -4.31 -9.31
N GLN A 39 35.31 -5.04 -9.76
CA GLN A 39 35.44 -6.38 -10.33
C GLN A 39 34.80 -6.44 -11.72
N ARG A 40 33.52 -6.04 -11.85
CA ARG A 40 32.78 -6.07 -13.12
C ARG A 40 32.54 -4.69 -13.69
N ILE A 41 32.46 -3.67 -12.85
CA ILE A 41 32.16 -2.30 -13.27
C ILE A 41 33.44 -1.63 -13.72
N THR A 42 33.37 -0.92 -14.84
CA THR A 42 34.53 -0.19 -15.36
C THR A 42 34.75 1.10 -14.55
N PRO A 43 36.01 1.53 -14.31
CA PRO A 43 36.29 2.79 -13.61
C PRO A 43 35.61 4.00 -14.26
N GLY A 44 35.51 4.03 -15.59
CA GLY A 44 34.80 5.08 -16.33
C GLY A 44 33.33 5.24 -15.93
N THR A 45 32.67 4.15 -15.53
CA THR A 45 31.30 4.20 -15.01
C THR A 45 31.26 4.97 -13.70
N VAL A 46 32.21 4.72 -12.78
CA VAL A 46 32.31 5.43 -11.49
C VAL A 46 32.51 6.93 -11.72
N PHE A 47 33.44 7.30 -12.61
CA PHE A 47 33.72 8.70 -12.92
C PHE A 47 32.52 9.46 -13.53
N ASN A 48 31.64 8.77 -14.26
CA ASN A 48 30.43 9.40 -14.83
C ASN A 48 29.38 9.77 -13.77
N TYR A 49 29.34 9.06 -12.64
CA TYR A 49 28.38 9.32 -11.56
C TYR A 49 28.97 10.15 -10.41
N LEU A 50 30.29 10.37 -10.42
CA LEU A 50 30.97 11.13 -9.40
C LEU A 50 30.68 12.64 -9.58
N PRO A 51 30.17 13.36 -8.55
CA PRO A 51 29.86 14.78 -8.65
C PRO A 51 31.10 15.69 -8.50
N MET A 52 32.31 15.13 -8.67
CA MET A 52 33.59 15.82 -8.48
C MET A 52 34.60 15.36 -9.53
N LYS A 53 35.60 16.20 -9.77
CA LYS A 53 36.66 15.99 -10.76
C LYS A 53 38.02 16.37 -10.18
N VAL A 54 39.06 15.94 -10.86
CA VAL A 54 40.43 16.42 -10.60
C VAL A 54 40.45 17.95 -10.74
N GLY A 55 41.02 18.62 -9.73
CA GLY A 55 41.04 20.08 -9.58
C GLY A 55 39.97 20.65 -8.66
N ASP A 56 38.93 19.87 -8.28
CA ASP A 56 37.92 20.32 -7.32
C ASP A 56 38.48 20.33 -5.89
N THR A 57 37.89 21.16 -5.02
CA THR A 57 38.21 21.17 -3.59
C THR A 57 37.36 20.11 -2.90
N TYR A 58 38.02 19.12 -2.31
CA TYR A 58 37.39 18.09 -1.49
C TYR A 58 37.01 18.67 -0.13
N ASP A 59 35.73 18.57 0.23
CA ASP A 59 35.19 18.92 1.54
C ASP A 59 34.18 17.87 2.03
N ASP A 60 33.68 18.03 3.26
CA ASP A 60 32.71 17.11 3.86
C ASP A 60 31.39 17.04 3.07
N GLN A 61 30.97 18.14 2.45
CA GLN A 61 29.72 18.19 1.70
C GLN A 61 29.84 17.39 0.41
N LEU A 62 30.91 17.62 -0.36
CA LEU A 62 31.20 16.97 -1.62
C LEU A 62 31.44 15.48 -1.41
N SER A 63 32.10 15.08 -0.31
CA SER A 63 32.26 13.68 0.05
C SER A 63 30.91 12.99 0.29
N ALA A 64 30.02 13.61 1.06
CA ALA A 64 28.69 13.07 1.34
C ALA A 64 27.80 13.02 0.10
N GLU A 65 27.95 13.97 -0.82
CA GLU A 65 27.26 13.98 -2.11
C GLU A 65 27.79 12.86 -3.02
N ALA A 66 29.11 12.66 -3.11
CA ALA A 66 29.73 11.59 -3.88
C ALA A 66 29.32 10.20 -3.39
N VAL A 67 29.38 9.96 -2.07
CA VAL A 67 28.90 8.71 -1.45
C VAL A 67 27.43 8.48 -1.80
N ARG A 68 26.56 9.48 -1.62
CA ARG A 68 25.13 9.37 -1.96
C ARG A 68 24.91 9.10 -3.45
N ALA A 69 25.65 9.76 -4.34
CA ALA A 69 25.53 9.58 -5.78
C ALA A 69 25.88 8.14 -6.19
N LEU A 70 26.99 7.61 -5.66
CA LEU A 70 27.44 6.24 -5.92
C LEU A 70 26.47 5.20 -5.32
N PHE A 71 26.00 5.38 -4.09
CA PHE A 71 24.99 4.48 -3.51
C PHE A 71 23.66 4.49 -4.29
N LYS A 72 23.23 5.66 -4.78
CA LYS A 72 21.99 5.81 -5.56
C LYS A 72 22.00 5.03 -6.87
N THR A 73 23.18 4.72 -7.42
CA THR A 73 23.30 3.85 -8.61
C THR A 73 22.81 2.43 -8.35
N GLY A 74 22.84 1.97 -7.10
CA GLY A 74 22.49 0.59 -6.72
C GLY A 74 23.55 -0.45 -7.11
N PHE A 75 24.74 -0.02 -7.53
CA PHE A 75 25.83 -0.93 -7.91
C PHE A 75 26.72 -1.35 -6.76
N PHE A 76 26.79 -0.56 -5.70
CA PHE A 76 27.73 -0.76 -4.60
C PHE A 76 26.96 -1.02 -3.30
N LYS A 77 27.49 -1.92 -2.46
CA LYS A 77 26.98 -2.17 -1.10
C LYS A 77 27.77 -1.41 -0.04
N ASP A 78 29.02 -1.04 -0.35
CA ASP A 78 29.85 -0.18 0.47
C ASP A 78 30.63 0.80 -0.41
N VAL A 79 30.79 2.03 0.07
CA VAL A 79 31.52 3.12 -0.59
C VAL A 79 32.27 3.89 0.48
N ARG A 80 33.60 3.92 0.37
CA ARG A 80 34.48 4.68 1.27
C ARG A 80 35.36 5.61 0.46
N LEU A 81 35.56 6.80 1.02
CA LEU A 81 36.44 7.81 0.48
C LEU A 81 37.60 8.00 1.45
N GLU A 82 38.81 7.77 0.97
CA GLU A 82 40.04 7.93 1.73
C GLU A 82 40.96 8.93 1.01
N ARG A 83 41.84 9.56 1.79
CA ARG A 83 42.81 10.52 1.28
C ARG A 83 44.21 9.95 1.40
N ASP A 84 44.96 9.97 0.31
CA ASP A 84 46.38 9.62 0.26
C ASP A 84 47.16 10.82 -0.35
N GLY A 85 47.59 11.75 0.51
CA GLY A 85 48.23 12.99 0.08
C GLY A 85 47.29 13.91 -0.70
N GLY A 86 47.55 14.13 -1.99
CA GLY A 86 46.67 14.86 -2.93
C GLY A 86 45.72 13.96 -3.72
N ILE A 87 45.78 12.63 -3.51
CA ILE A 87 44.99 11.64 -4.24
C ILE A 87 43.75 11.26 -3.43
N LEU A 88 42.58 11.31 -4.08
CA LEU A 88 41.35 10.76 -3.53
C LEU A 88 41.25 9.27 -3.89
N VAL A 89 41.20 8.41 -2.89
CA VAL A 89 41.05 6.96 -3.05
C VAL A 89 39.60 6.57 -2.77
N ILE A 90 38.92 6.05 -3.78
CA ILE A 90 37.53 5.58 -3.70
C ILE A 90 37.55 4.06 -3.59
N ILE A 91 37.27 3.54 -2.39
CA ILE A 91 37.21 2.11 -2.13
C ILE A 91 35.75 1.67 -2.23
N LEU A 92 35.48 0.76 -3.16
CA LEU A 92 34.14 0.31 -3.50
C LEU A 92 33.99 -1.18 -3.23
N GLU A 93 32.83 -1.58 -2.72
CA GLU A 93 32.43 -2.97 -2.70
C GLU A 93 31.20 -3.16 -3.59
N GLU A 94 31.40 -3.80 -4.75
CA GLU A 94 30.34 -4.07 -5.70
C GLU A 94 29.28 -5.01 -5.11
N ARG A 95 28.01 -4.74 -5.43
CA ARG A 95 26.92 -5.69 -5.23
C ARG A 95 27.06 -6.84 -6.22
N PRO A 96 26.85 -8.10 -5.79
CA PRO A 96 26.85 -9.20 -6.72
C PRO A 96 25.70 -9.05 -7.72
N SER A 97 25.88 -9.55 -8.93
CA SER A 97 24.82 -9.59 -9.94
C SER A 97 23.98 -10.87 -9.82
N ILE A 98 22.68 -10.77 -10.07
CA ILE A 98 21.78 -11.91 -10.06
C ILE A 98 22.13 -12.80 -11.25
N GLY A 99 22.62 -14.00 -10.95
CA GLY A 99 23.07 -14.97 -11.93
C GLY A 99 21.94 -15.81 -12.49
N SER A 100 21.02 -16.25 -11.64
CA SER A 100 19.83 -17.02 -11.98
C SER A 100 18.76 -16.82 -10.92
N ILE A 101 17.49 -16.90 -11.31
CA ILE A 101 16.34 -16.90 -10.40
C ILE A 101 15.54 -18.19 -10.62
N THR A 102 15.42 -19.01 -9.57
CA THR A 102 14.64 -20.25 -9.62
C THR A 102 13.46 -20.15 -8.66
N LEU A 103 12.27 -20.50 -9.14
CA LEU A 103 11.07 -20.65 -8.32
C LEU A 103 10.61 -22.10 -8.34
N SER A 104 10.26 -22.61 -7.16
CA SER A 104 9.82 -23.99 -6.93
C SER A 104 8.58 -24.02 -6.05
N GLY A 105 7.67 -24.97 -6.31
CA GLY A 105 6.47 -25.19 -5.48
C GLY A 105 5.33 -24.20 -5.69
N ASN A 106 5.42 -23.33 -6.70
CA ASN A 106 4.36 -22.43 -7.14
C ASN A 106 3.47 -23.11 -8.21
N GLU A 107 2.42 -23.79 -7.75
CA GLU A 107 1.45 -24.50 -8.62
C GLU A 107 0.27 -23.60 -9.02
N ASP A 108 -0.18 -22.73 -8.12
CA ASP A 108 -1.35 -21.87 -8.36
C ASP A 108 -1.01 -20.60 -9.14
N ILE A 109 0.26 -20.19 -9.16
CA ILE A 109 0.75 -19.04 -9.91
C ILE A 109 1.90 -19.51 -10.80
N ARG A 110 1.77 -19.27 -12.11
CA ARG A 110 2.78 -19.70 -13.09
C ARG A 110 4.11 -18.97 -12.86
N SER A 111 5.21 -19.70 -12.98
CA SER A 111 6.55 -19.16 -12.77
C SER A 111 6.86 -18.00 -13.72
N GLU A 112 6.38 -18.07 -14.96
CA GLU A 112 6.60 -17.01 -15.96
C GLU A 112 5.96 -15.69 -15.52
N ASP A 113 4.71 -15.73 -15.04
CA ASP A 113 3.98 -14.54 -14.60
C ASP A 113 4.67 -13.89 -13.38
N LEU A 114 5.22 -14.72 -12.48
CA LEU A 114 6.00 -14.25 -11.34
C LEU A 114 7.29 -13.59 -11.81
N ILE A 115 8.10 -14.29 -12.61
CA ILE A 115 9.38 -13.81 -13.14
C ILE A 115 9.21 -12.50 -13.92
N ASP A 116 8.17 -12.39 -14.74
CA ASP A 116 7.87 -11.16 -15.48
C ASP A 116 7.51 -10.00 -14.54
N SER A 117 6.75 -10.27 -13.47
CA SER A 117 6.48 -9.29 -12.42
C SER A 117 7.76 -8.87 -11.67
N LEU A 118 8.72 -9.80 -11.45
CA LEU A 118 10.02 -9.50 -10.83
C LEU A 118 10.82 -8.53 -11.69
N ARG A 119 10.82 -8.76 -13.00
CA ARG A 119 11.54 -7.95 -13.97
C ARG A 119 11.05 -6.49 -13.95
N GLN A 120 9.74 -6.28 -13.80
CA GLN A 120 9.15 -4.93 -13.73
C GLN A 120 9.59 -4.14 -12.49
N ILE A 121 9.86 -4.80 -11.36
CA ILE A 121 10.34 -4.17 -10.13
C ILE A 121 11.88 -4.08 -10.05
N GLY A 122 12.58 -4.44 -11.14
CA GLY A 122 14.04 -4.36 -11.24
C GLY A 122 14.80 -5.55 -10.65
N PHE A 123 14.10 -6.61 -10.23
CA PHE A 123 14.69 -7.85 -9.72
C PHE A 123 14.72 -8.90 -10.84
N ALA A 124 15.84 -8.97 -11.56
CA ALA A 124 15.99 -9.87 -12.70
C ALA A 124 17.44 -10.31 -12.88
N GLU A 125 17.63 -11.40 -13.63
CA GLU A 125 18.96 -11.85 -14.03
C GLU A 125 19.76 -10.73 -14.71
N GLY A 126 21.04 -10.63 -14.37
CA GLY A 126 21.95 -9.58 -14.81
C GLY A 126 21.87 -8.25 -14.04
N ARG A 127 20.86 -8.05 -13.18
CA ARG A 127 20.75 -6.86 -12.32
C ARG A 127 21.58 -7.04 -11.05
N ALA A 128 21.93 -5.93 -10.39
CA ALA A 128 22.57 -5.98 -9.08
C ALA A 128 21.60 -6.57 -8.03
N PHE A 129 22.08 -7.50 -7.23
CA PHE A 129 21.32 -8.10 -6.14
C PHE A 129 21.18 -7.11 -4.98
N ASP A 130 19.96 -6.99 -4.48
CA ASP A 130 19.63 -6.23 -3.28
C ASP A 130 18.76 -7.07 -2.37
N ARG A 131 19.24 -7.31 -1.14
CA ARG A 131 18.51 -8.07 -0.12
C ARG A 131 17.17 -7.42 0.22
N LEU A 132 17.11 -6.10 0.26
CA LEU A 132 15.87 -5.36 0.55
C LEU A 132 14.84 -5.53 -0.57
N GLN A 133 15.28 -5.65 -1.82
CA GLN A 133 14.38 -5.94 -2.94
C GLN A 133 13.83 -7.37 -2.86
N LEU A 134 14.66 -8.36 -2.48
CA LEU A 134 14.22 -9.73 -2.24
C LEU A 134 13.17 -9.81 -1.11
N GLU A 135 13.38 -9.10 -0.01
CA GLU A 135 12.41 -9.08 1.11
C GLU A 135 11.07 -8.43 0.71
N LYS A 136 11.12 -7.31 -0.03
CA LYS A 136 9.92 -6.69 -0.60
C LYS A 136 9.21 -7.64 -1.55
N LEU A 137 9.97 -8.36 -2.36
CA LEU A 137 9.41 -9.36 -3.25
C LEU A 137 8.68 -10.46 -2.47
N GLU A 138 9.31 -11.06 -1.46
CA GLU A 138 8.66 -12.08 -0.63
C GLU A 138 7.35 -11.57 -0.01
N GLN A 139 7.32 -10.30 0.41
CA GLN A 139 6.12 -9.66 0.93
C GLN A 139 5.02 -9.52 -0.12
N GLU A 140 5.37 -9.12 -1.35
CA GLU A 140 4.41 -9.02 -2.46
C GLU A 140 3.90 -10.38 -2.91
N LEU A 141 4.77 -11.39 -3.04
CA LEU A 141 4.37 -12.77 -3.31
C LEU A 141 3.40 -13.29 -2.24
N ARG A 142 3.72 -13.06 -0.96
CA ARG A 142 2.83 -13.41 0.15
C ARG A 142 1.49 -12.70 0.04
N ARG A 143 1.47 -11.42 -0.37
CA ARG A 143 0.23 -10.66 -0.58
C ARG A 143 -0.61 -11.24 -1.73
N GLN A 144 0.02 -11.64 -2.83
CA GLN A 144 -0.66 -12.29 -3.94
C GLN A 144 -1.29 -13.62 -3.50
N TYR A 145 -0.53 -14.49 -2.83
CA TYR A 145 -1.07 -15.75 -2.30
C TYR A 145 -2.19 -15.52 -1.27
N ASN A 146 -2.07 -14.53 -0.40
CA ASN A 146 -3.15 -14.15 0.52
C ASN A 146 -4.42 -13.69 -0.22
N SER A 147 -4.28 -13.01 -1.35
CA SER A 147 -5.43 -12.58 -2.18
C SER A 147 -6.18 -13.77 -2.79
N LEU A 148 -5.48 -14.88 -3.02
CA LEU A 148 -6.04 -16.18 -3.43
C LEU A 148 -6.57 -17.02 -2.25
N GLY A 149 -6.53 -16.47 -1.02
CA GLY A 149 -6.98 -17.17 0.18
C GLY A 149 -5.94 -18.12 0.80
N LYS A 150 -4.69 -18.12 0.32
CA LYS A 150 -3.61 -18.98 0.84
C LYS A 150 -2.80 -18.28 1.94
N TYR A 151 -3.41 -18.14 3.11
CA TYR A 151 -2.75 -17.52 4.28
C TYR A 151 -1.65 -18.40 4.92
N ALA A 152 -1.70 -19.70 4.66
CA ALA A 152 -0.73 -20.68 5.13
C ALA A 152 0.57 -20.71 4.31
N VAL A 153 0.71 -19.85 3.30
CA VAL A 153 1.90 -19.82 2.44
C VAL A 153 3.18 -19.60 3.26
N LYS A 154 4.21 -20.36 2.93
CA LYS A 154 5.59 -20.15 3.39
C LYS A 154 6.48 -19.92 2.18
N LEU A 155 7.37 -18.94 2.30
CA LEU A 155 8.36 -18.58 1.29
C LEU A 155 9.71 -18.71 1.97
N GLU A 156 10.60 -19.51 1.40
CA GLU A 156 11.97 -19.67 1.85
C GLU A 156 12.90 -19.27 0.70
N SER A 157 13.70 -18.23 0.90
CA SER A 157 14.68 -17.78 -0.08
C SER A 157 16.09 -18.20 0.31
N THR A 158 16.78 -18.82 -0.64
CA THR A 158 18.19 -19.19 -0.52
C THR A 158 19.00 -18.38 -1.51
N VAL A 159 20.03 -17.69 -1.01
CA VAL A 159 20.97 -16.93 -1.83
C VAL A 159 22.30 -17.66 -1.79
N THR A 160 22.75 -18.15 -2.94
CA THR A 160 24.00 -18.90 -3.09
C THR A 160 24.99 -18.06 -3.87
N GLU A 161 26.17 -17.83 -3.31
CA GLU A 161 27.25 -17.14 -4.01
C GLU A 161 27.79 -18.00 -5.16
N LEU A 162 28.11 -17.34 -6.26
CA LEU A 162 28.65 -17.92 -7.49
C LEU A 162 29.94 -17.19 -7.87
N ASP A 163 30.71 -17.78 -8.77
CA ASP A 163 31.91 -17.16 -9.33
C ASP A 163 31.61 -15.81 -10.02
N ASN A 164 32.64 -14.96 -10.07
CA ASN A 164 32.61 -13.65 -10.72
C ASN A 164 31.58 -12.65 -10.14
N ASN A 165 31.48 -12.58 -8.80
CA ASN A 165 30.59 -11.70 -8.05
C ASN A 165 29.13 -11.83 -8.48
N ARG A 166 28.64 -13.07 -8.46
CA ARG A 166 27.26 -13.41 -8.84
C ARG A 166 26.56 -14.14 -7.70
N VAL A 167 25.24 -14.11 -7.71
CA VAL A 167 24.41 -14.90 -6.79
C VAL A 167 23.31 -15.64 -7.53
N ALA A 168 23.06 -16.89 -7.17
CA ALA A 168 21.83 -17.59 -7.52
C ALA A 168 20.79 -17.35 -6.43
N VAL A 169 19.57 -17.00 -6.83
CA VAL A 169 18.44 -16.83 -5.91
C VAL A 169 17.44 -17.94 -6.17
N ALA A 170 17.24 -18.81 -5.19
CA ALA A 170 16.19 -19.83 -5.20
C ALA A 170 15.08 -19.42 -4.22
N ILE A 171 13.83 -19.46 -4.67
CA ILE A 171 12.65 -19.17 -3.85
C ILE A 171 11.78 -20.42 -3.83
N ASP A 172 11.76 -21.09 -2.70
CA ASP A 172 10.91 -22.25 -2.44
C ASP A 172 9.57 -21.78 -1.86
N VAL A 173 8.50 -22.09 -2.57
CA VAL A 173 7.13 -21.74 -2.21
C VAL A 173 6.40 -22.98 -1.70
N SER A 174 5.94 -22.90 -0.45
CA SER A 174 4.98 -23.85 0.10
C SER A 174 3.63 -23.16 0.21
N GLU A 175 2.78 -23.33 -0.80
CA GLU A 175 1.52 -22.57 -0.92
C GLU A 175 0.53 -22.83 0.23
N GLY A 176 0.53 -24.06 0.76
CA GLY A 176 -0.40 -24.49 1.79
C GLY A 176 -1.84 -24.61 1.28
N VAL A 177 -2.77 -24.83 2.22
CA VAL A 177 -4.20 -24.99 1.90
C VAL A 177 -4.91 -23.64 1.88
N VAL A 178 -5.93 -23.53 1.04
CA VAL A 178 -6.81 -22.37 1.00
C VAL A 178 -7.60 -22.29 2.31
N ALA A 179 -7.56 -21.14 2.97
CA ALA A 179 -8.32 -20.89 4.19
C ALA A 179 -9.79 -20.65 3.85
N LYS A 180 -10.68 -21.30 4.62
CA LYS A 180 -12.13 -21.24 4.41
C LYS A 180 -12.82 -20.41 5.47
N ILE A 181 -13.85 -19.68 5.07
CA ILE A 181 -14.70 -18.91 5.99
C ILE A 181 -15.49 -19.89 6.87
N ARG A 182 -15.20 -19.93 8.17
CA ARG A 182 -15.87 -20.81 9.12
C ARG A 182 -17.14 -20.19 9.66
N LYS A 183 -17.14 -18.88 9.89
CA LYS A 183 -18.30 -18.16 10.38
C LYS A 183 -18.20 -16.69 9.96
N ILE A 184 -19.35 -16.13 9.60
CA ILE A 184 -19.58 -14.70 9.46
C ILE A 184 -20.57 -14.33 10.56
N ASN A 185 -20.23 -13.31 11.34
CA ASN A 185 -21.03 -12.83 12.45
C ASN A 185 -21.34 -11.35 12.25
N ILE A 186 -22.61 -10.97 12.32
CA ILE A 186 -23.02 -9.56 12.33
C ILE A 186 -23.43 -9.21 13.76
N VAL A 187 -22.89 -8.11 14.28
CA VAL A 187 -23.15 -7.62 15.64
C VAL A 187 -23.76 -6.24 15.54
N GLY A 188 -24.82 -5.99 16.33
CA GLY A 188 -25.58 -4.74 16.31
C GLY A 188 -26.84 -4.79 15.46
N ASN A 189 -27.09 -5.90 14.73
CA ASN A 189 -28.35 -6.09 14.02
C ASN A 189 -29.49 -6.44 14.99
N THR A 190 -30.48 -5.57 15.09
CA THR A 190 -31.69 -5.75 15.92
C THR A 190 -32.96 -5.74 15.08
N VAL A 191 -32.99 -4.93 14.02
CA VAL A 191 -34.11 -4.80 13.07
C VAL A 191 -34.20 -6.03 12.16
N PHE A 192 -33.08 -6.43 11.55
CA PHE A 192 -33.05 -7.55 10.63
C PHE A 192 -32.35 -8.77 11.23
N LYS A 193 -32.93 -9.96 11.00
CA LYS A 193 -32.30 -11.22 11.38
C LYS A 193 -31.00 -11.41 10.60
N GLU A 194 -29.93 -11.78 11.28
CA GLU A 194 -28.60 -12.04 10.70
C GLU A 194 -28.67 -12.98 9.49
N LYS A 195 -29.45 -14.07 9.56
CA LYS A 195 -29.64 -15.01 8.43
C LYS A 195 -30.19 -14.34 7.16
N LYS A 196 -30.98 -13.27 7.26
CA LYS A 196 -31.49 -12.52 6.11
C LYS A 196 -30.38 -11.65 5.52
N LEU A 197 -29.57 -11.03 6.38
CA LEU A 197 -28.44 -10.19 5.97
C LEU A 197 -27.34 -11.01 5.29
N LEU A 198 -27.00 -12.18 5.85
CA LEU A 198 -26.00 -13.08 5.26
C LEU A 198 -26.39 -13.63 3.88
N LYS A 199 -27.68 -13.69 3.53
CA LYS A 199 -28.14 -14.07 2.19
C LYS A 199 -27.85 -13.01 1.12
N LEU A 200 -27.53 -11.79 1.52
CA LEU A 200 -27.15 -10.71 0.61
C LEU A 200 -25.68 -10.81 0.20
N PHE A 201 -24.89 -11.60 0.94
CA PHE A 201 -23.45 -11.70 0.75
C PHE A 201 -23.12 -12.66 -0.38
N LYS A 202 -22.07 -12.34 -1.12
CA LYS A 202 -21.40 -13.23 -2.06
C LYS A 202 -20.50 -14.22 -1.33
N SER A 203 -19.96 -13.87 -0.16
CA SER A 203 -19.24 -14.81 0.69
C SER A 203 -20.16 -15.57 1.63
N THR A 204 -19.87 -16.85 1.83
CA THR A 204 -20.64 -17.74 2.70
C THR A 204 -19.73 -18.74 3.42
N THR A 205 -20.29 -19.52 4.34
CA THR A 205 -19.65 -20.70 4.90
C THR A 205 -19.70 -21.88 3.91
N PRO A 206 -18.77 -22.85 3.97
CA PRO A 206 -18.73 -24.00 3.07
C PRO A 206 -20.10 -24.69 2.92
N THR A 207 -20.58 -24.74 1.68
CA THR A 207 -21.78 -25.48 1.26
C THR A 207 -21.40 -26.59 0.28
N LEU A 208 -22.36 -27.48 -0.05
CA LEU A 208 -22.14 -28.55 -1.03
C LEU A 208 -21.72 -28.04 -2.42
N PHE A 209 -22.08 -26.80 -2.78
CA PHE A 209 -21.75 -26.19 -4.08
C PHE A 209 -20.49 -25.30 -4.06
N SER A 210 -19.93 -25.03 -2.86
CA SER A 210 -18.78 -24.14 -2.69
C SER A 210 -17.53 -24.62 -3.42
N PHE A 211 -17.45 -25.90 -3.82
CA PHE A 211 -16.35 -26.40 -4.65
C PHE A 211 -16.30 -25.72 -6.03
N PHE A 212 -17.46 -25.32 -6.58
CA PHE A 212 -17.56 -24.68 -7.88
C PHE A 212 -17.58 -23.15 -7.77
N THR A 213 -18.37 -22.61 -6.84
CA THR A 213 -18.56 -21.15 -6.68
C THR A 213 -17.38 -20.46 -5.97
N LYS A 214 -16.59 -21.21 -5.18
CA LYS A 214 -15.49 -20.67 -4.36
C LYS A 214 -15.93 -19.51 -3.45
N ASP A 215 -17.20 -19.50 -3.06
CA ASP A 215 -17.81 -18.48 -2.19
C ASP A 215 -17.40 -18.61 -0.72
N ASP A 216 -16.83 -19.76 -0.35
CA ASP A 216 -16.27 -20.07 0.97
C ASP A 216 -14.83 -19.57 1.17
N GLN A 217 -14.22 -18.96 0.14
CA GLN A 217 -12.87 -18.40 0.17
C GLN A 217 -12.93 -16.89 0.45
N TYR A 218 -12.22 -16.47 1.50
CA TYR A 218 -12.10 -15.06 1.84
C TYR A 218 -11.19 -14.31 0.86
N SER A 219 -11.69 -13.19 0.36
CA SER A 219 -10.86 -12.13 -0.20
C SER A 219 -11.35 -10.78 0.31
N ARG A 220 -10.41 -9.83 0.44
CA ARG A 220 -10.76 -8.46 0.86
C ARG A 220 -11.80 -7.83 -0.06
N GLN A 221 -11.70 -8.10 -1.37
CA GLN A 221 -12.63 -7.58 -2.38
C GLN A 221 -14.06 -8.10 -2.17
N LYS A 222 -14.23 -9.40 -1.92
CA LYS A 222 -15.54 -9.99 -1.63
C LYS A 222 -16.16 -9.40 -0.36
N LEU A 223 -15.40 -9.33 0.73
CA LEU A 223 -15.87 -8.73 1.99
C LEU A 223 -16.30 -7.27 1.79
N THR A 224 -15.54 -6.49 1.01
CA THR A 224 -15.90 -5.09 0.70
C THR A 224 -17.23 -5.02 -0.06
N ALA A 225 -17.44 -5.89 -1.05
CA ALA A 225 -18.69 -5.97 -1.79
C ALA A 225 -19.88 -6.43 -0.93
N ASP A 226 -19.64 -7.32 0.03
CA ASP A 226 -20.65 -7.81 0.96
C ASP A 226 -21.08 -6.73 1.96
N ILE A 227 -20.11 -5.97 2.50
CA ILE A 227 -20.36 -4.80 3.33
C ILE A 227 -21.16 -3.73 2.57
N GLU A 228 -20.85 -3.50 1.30
CA GLU A 228 -21.61 -2.54 0.49
C GLU A 228 -23.03 -3.05 0.19
N SER A 229 -23.20 -4.35 -0.02
CA SER A 229 -24.53 -4.98 -0.16
C SER A 229 -25.34 -4.84 1.12
N LEU A 230 -24.71 -5.01 2.29
CA LEU A 230 -25.31 -4.78 3.60
C LEU A 230 -25.76 -3.33 3.74
N ARG A 231 -24.85 -2.38 3.51
CA ARG A 231 -25.12 -0.94 3.60
C ARG A 231 -26.24 -0.52 2.68
N SER A 232 -26.20 -0.99 1.44
CA SER A 232 -27.26 -0.75 0.45
C SER A 232 -28.60 -1.32 0.91
N HIS A 233 -28.63 -2.48 1.58
CA HIS A 233 -29.89 -3.02 2.11
C HIS A 233 -30.52 -2.08 3.15
N TYR A 234 -29.76 -1.62 4.14
CA TYR A 234 -30.26 -0.72 5.17
C TYR A 234 -30.70 0.64 4.61
N LEU A 235 -29.86 1.27 3.77
CA LEU A 235 -30.18 2.55 3.13
C LEU A 235 -31.41 2.48 2.20
N ASN A 236 -31.72 1.29 1.66
CA ASN A 236 -32.91 1.07 0.83
C ASN A 236 -34.17 0.76 1.64
N ASN A 237 -34.06 0.61 2.96
CA ASN A 237 -35.18 0.33 3.87
C ASN A 237 -35.33 1.46 4.92
N GLY A 238 -34.86 2.68 4.64
CA GLY A 238 -35.10 3.86 5.48
C GLY A 238 -34.03 4.18 6.52
N TYR A 239 -32.98 3.37 6.64
CA TYR A 239 -31.95 3.55 7.66
C TYR A 239 -30.80 4.43 7.14
N ILE A 240 -31.01 5.74 7.06
CA ILE A 240 -30.02 6.67 6.46
C ILE A 240 -28.75 6.81 7.30
N ASN A 241 -28.88 6.74 8.62
CA ASN A 241 -27.79 6.79 9.60
C ASN A 241 -27.13 5.42 9.82
N PHE A 242 -27.37 4.44 8.95
CA PHE A 242 -26.71 3.14 9.03
C PHE A 242 -25.20 3.29 8.85
N ASN A 243 -24.45 2.70 9.77
CA ASN A 243 -22.99 2.69 9.73
C ASN A 243 -22.41 1.30 9.98
N VAL A 244 -21.26 1.02 9.36
CA VAL A 244 -20.45 -0.16 9.63
C VAL A 244 -19.25 0.28 10.44
N ASP A 245 -19.30 0.05 11.75
CA ASP A 245 -18.33 0.59 12.71
C ASP A 245 -16.96 -0.09 12.56
N SER A 246 -16.95 -1.40 12.32
CA SER A 246 -15.72 -2.13 12.03
C SER A 246 -15.99 -3.48 11.37
N SER A 247 -15.01 -3.95 10.58
CA SER A 247 -14.93 -5.32 10.10
C SER A 247 -13.65 -5.96 10.61
N GLN A 248 -13.80 -6.99 11.45
CA GLN A 248 -12.70 -7.73 12.04
C GLN A 248 -12.59 -9.09 11.37
N VAL A 249 -11.40 -9.42 10.91
CA VAL A 249 -11.11 -10.72 10.30
C VAL A 249 -10.06 -11.41 11.16
N SER A 250 -10.43 -12.55 11.73
CA SER A 250 -9.51 -13.39 12.49
C SER A 250 -9.26 -14.71 11.77
N ILE A 251 -8.03 -15.20 11.90
CA ILE A 251 -7.55 -16.42 11.27
C ILE A 251 -7.19 -17.40 12.38
N THR A 252 -7.57 -18.66 12.21
CA THR A 252 -7.20 -19.72 13.15
C THR A 252 -5.69 -19.92 13.21
N PRO A 253 -5.13 -20.42 14.33
CA PRO A 253 -3.68 -20.65 14.44
C PRO A 253 -3.11 -21.60 13.37
N ASP A 254 -3.91 -22.56 12.90
CA ASP A 254 -3.55 -23.47 11.81
C ASP A 254 -3.65 -22.83 10.40
N LYS A 255 -4.10 -21.57 10.32
CA LYS A 255 -4.28 -20.76 9.11
C LYS A 255 -5.30 -21.32 8.10
N LYS A 256 -6.19 -22.22 8.54
CA LYS A 256 -7.19 -22.88 7.65
C LYS A 256 -8.59 -22.31 7.78
N GLY A 257 -8.89 -21.59 8.86
CA GLY A 257 -10.21 -21.07 9.17
C GLY A 257 -10.19 -19.55 9.28
N ILE A 258 -11.21 -18.92 8.70
CA ILE A 258 -11.40 -17.47 8.77
C ILE A 258 -12.73 -17.17 9.45
N TYR A 259 -12.70 -16.25 10.40
CA TYR A 259 -13.88 -15.75 11.09
C TYR A 259 -14.00 -14.27 10.81
N ILE A 260 -15.18 -13.85 10.38
CA ILE A 260 -15.47 -12.46 10.02
C ILE A 260 -16.51 -11.95 11.01
N THR A 261 -16.20 -10.85 11.69
CA THR A 261 -17.14 -10.14 12.56
C THR A 261 -17.35 -8.74 12.02
N ILE A 262 -18.59 -8.40 11.71
CA ILE A 262 -18.99 -7.07 11.22
C ILE A 262 -19.80 -6.41 12.32
N ASN A 263 -19.29 -5.33 12.87
CA ASN A 263 -20.00 -4.51 13.85
C ASN A 263 -20.70 -3.38 13.11
N ILE A 264 -22.01 -3.23 13.35
CA ILE A 264 -22.85 -2.24 12.70
C ILE A 264 -23.65 -1.43 13.72
N THR A 265 -23.99 -0.22 13.31
CA THR A 265 -24.99 0.62 13.97
C THR A 265 -26.12 0.84 12.98
N GLU A 266 -27.32 0.34 13.30
CA GLU A 266 -28.44 0.34 12.36
C GLU A 266 -29.01 1.73 12.08
N GLY A 267 -28.96 2.62 13.07
CA GLY A 267 -29.61 3.92 13.01
C GLY A 267 -31.14 3.81 13.12
N GLU A 268 -31.81 4.94 12.94
CA GLU A 268 -33.27 5.02 13.00
C GLU A 268 -33.90 5.00 11.61
N LEU A 269 -35.21 4.77 11.57
CA LEU A 269 -35.99 4.77 10.32
C LEU A 269 -36.39 6.20 9.96
N PHE A 270 -36.10 6.60 8.73
CA PHE A 270 -36.45 7.92 8.20
C PHE A 270 -37.50 7.82 7.09
N THR A 271 -38.40 8.81 7.06
CA THR A 271 -39.39 9.00 5.99
C THR A 271 -39.10 10.27 5.21
N VAL A 272 -39.55 10.31 3.96
CA VAL A 272 -39.35 11.47 3.09
C VAL A 272 -40.38 12.54 3.44
N SER A 273 -39.89 13.74 3.73
CA SER A 273 -40.73 14.91 4.06
C SER A 273 -41.15 15.69 2.83
N GLU A 274 -40.19 15.96 1.94
CA GLU A 274 -40.40 16.80 0.77
C GLU A 274 -39.35 16.45 -0.29
N VAL A 275 -39.70 16.64 -1.57
CA VAL A 275 -38.74 16.53 -2.67
C VAL A 275 -38.70 17.87 -3.39
N LYS A 276 -37.53 18.48 -3.46
CA LYS A 276 -37.30 19.77 -4.12
C LYS A 276 -36.34 19.60 -5.29
N LEU A 277 -36.69 20.23 -6.42
CA LEU A 277 -35.77 20.41 -7.53
C LEU A 277 -35.08 21.77 -7.38
N THR A 278 -33.75 21.77 -7.37
CA THR A 278 -32.95 22.99 -7.22
C THR A 278 -31.91 23.08 -8.34
N GLY A 279 -31.64 24.30 -8.80
CA GLY A 279 -30.61 24.58 -9.80
C GLY A 279 -31.19 25.11 -11.11
N LYS A 280 -30.41 24.99 -12.19
CA LYS A 280 -30.82 25.44 -13.53
C LYS A 280 -31.59 24.33 -14.23
N LEU A 281 -32.91 24.38 -14.14
CA LEU A 281 -33.80 23.48 -14.89
C LEU A 281 -33.82 23.90 -16.37
N ILE A 282 -33.52 22.97 -17.26
CA ILE A 282 -33.54 23.17 -18.72
C ILE A 282 -34.88 22.70 -19.30
N LEU A 283 -35.47 21.68 -18.69
CA LEU A 283 -36.78 21.13 -19.03
C LEU A 283 -37.84 21.65 -18.05
N PRO A 284 -39.13 21.62 -18.43
CA PRO A 284 -40.23 21.90 -17.52
C PRO A 284 -40.14 21.08 -16.24
N GLU A 285 -40.48 21.70 -15.12
CA GLU A 285 -40.39 21.07 -13.80
C GLU A 285 -41.29 19.83 -13.69
N ASP A 286 -42.48 19.88 -14.29
CA ASP A 286 -43.45 18.76 -14.30
C ASP A 286 -42.88 17.49 -14.99
N ASP A 287 -42.21 17.65 -16.14
CA ASP A 287 -41.60 16.52 -16.88
C ASP A 287 -40.49 15.85 -16.08
N ILE A 288 -39.77 16.61 -15.24
CA ILE A 288 -38.73 16.11 -14.36
C ILE A 288 -39.35 15.43 -13.13
N PHE A 289 -40.39 16.03 -12.54
CA PHE A 289 -41.10 15.47 -11.38
C PHE A 289 -41.75 14.11 -11.68
N ASP A 290 -42.26 13.91 -12.89
CA ASP A 290 -42.86 12.63 -13.31
C ASP A 290 -41.85 11.47 -13.30
N LEU A 291 -40.54 11.76 -13.41
CA LEU A 291 -39.48 10.76 -13.32
C LEU A 291 -39.06 10.45 -11.88
N ILE A 292 -39.46 11.28 -10.91
CA ILE A 292 -39.12 11.09 -9.50
C ILE A 292 -40.00 10.00 -8.92
N SER A 293 -39.37 8.90 -8.50
CA SER A 293 -40.07 7.73 -7.96
C SER A 293 -40.38 7.83 -6.46
N ILE A 294 -39.83 8.83 -5.77
CA ILE A 294 -39.97 9.04 -4.31
C ILE A 294 -41.05 10.09 -4.06
N ARG A 295 -41.93 9.83 -3.09
CA ARG A 295 -42.95 10.79 -2.67
C ARG A 295 -42.82 11.14 -1.19
N SER A 296 -43.35 12.30 -0.82
CA SER A 296 -43.56 12.68 0.57
C SER A 296 -44.39 11.61 1.30
N GLY A 297 -43.93 11.19 2.47
CA GLY A 297 -44.52 10.14 3.29
C GLY A 297 -43.97 8.74 3.03
N ASP A 298 -43.21 8.52 1.96
CA ASP A 298 -42.57 7.22 1.70
C ASP A 298 -41.42 6.98 2.69
N ILE A 299 -41.12 5.70 2.97
CA ILE A 299 -39.89 5.35 3.67
C ILE A 299 -38.72 5.66 2.75
N PHE A 300 -37.70 6.32 3.29
CA PHE A 300 -36.51 6.67 2.52
C PHE A 300 -35.88 5.43 1.88
N ALA A 301 -35.67 5.45 0.56
CA ALA A 301 -34.96 4.39 -0.12
C ALA A 301 -33.92 4.97 -1.08
N ARG A 302 -32.64 4.79 -0.76
CA ARG A 302 -31.51 5.27 -1.59
C ARG A 302 -31.61 4.83 -3.04
N ARG A 303 -32.08 3.61 -3.31
CA ARG A 303 -32.29 3.08 -4.67
C ARG A 303 -33.22 3.97 -5.47
N GLN A 304 -34.33 4.43 -4.88
CA GLN A 304 -35.27 5.29 -5.59
C GLN A 304 -34.66 6.67 -5.89
N LEU A 305 -33.80 7.21 -5.02
CA LEU A 305 -33.06 8.47 -5.28
C LEU A 305 -32.09 8.29 -6.45
N THR A 306 -31.32 7.20 -6.45
CA THR A 306 -30.38 6.88 -7.52
C THR A 306 -31.13 6.66 -8.84
N SER A 307 -32.20 5.86 -8.85
CA SER A 307 -33.00 5.63 -10.06
C SER A 307 -33.66 6.90 -10.60
N SER A 308 -34.13 7.80 -9.72
CA SER A 308 -34.69 9.09 -10.14
C SER A 308 -33.60 9.98 -10.76
N SER A 309 -32.42 10.03 -10.15
CA SER A 309 -31.27 10.80 -10.68
C SER A 309 -30.81 10.26 -12.04
N ASP A 310 -30.73 8.94 -12.18
CA ASP A 310 -30.35 8.26 -13.42
C ASP A 310 -31.39 8.49 -14.53
N ALA A 311 -32.68 8.45 -14.20
CA ALA A 311 -33.76 8.71 -15.14
C ALA A 311 -33.72 10.14 -15.68
N ILE A 312 -33.54 11.13 -14.79
CA ILE A 312 -33.41 12.54 -15.18
C ILE A 312 -32.15 12.75 -16.03
N SER A 313 -31.01 12.15 -15.64
CA SER A 313 -29.78 12.25 -16.43
C SER A 313 -29.93 11.59 -17.81
N THR A 314 -30.69 10.51 -17.91
CA THR A 314 -30.96 9.84 -19.18
C THR A 314 -31.87 10.68 -20.08
N LEU A 315 -32.91 11.30 -19.52
CA LEU A 315 -33.78 12.22 -20.26
C LEU A 315 -32.98 13.39 -20.84
N LEU A 316 -32.15 14.05 -20.01
CA LEU A 316 -31.29 15.14 -20.44
C LEU A 316 -30.26 14.68 -21.50
N GLY A 317 -29.72 13.46 -21.35
CA GLY A 317 -28.83 12.86 -22.34
C GLY A 317 -29.51 12.66 -23.71
N ASN A 318 -30.76 12.18 -23.71
CA ASN A 318 -31.55 12.00 -24.95
C ASN A 318 -31.83 13.33 -25.66
N ASP A 319 -31.98 14.42 -24.90
CA ASP A 319 -32.17 15.78 -25.43
C ASP A 319 -30.85 16.48 -25.83
N GLY A 320 -29.72 15.76 -25.78
CA GLY A 320 -28.41 16.23 -26.26
C GLY A 320 -27.50 16.82 -25.19
N TYR A 321 -27.87 16.78 -23.91
CA TYR A 321 -27.07 17.29 -22.80
C TYR A 321 -26.14 16.21 -22.24
N ALA A 322 -25.06 15.90 -22.95
CA ALA A 322 -24.12 14.82 -22.61
C ALA A 322 -23.38 14.96 -21.26
N PHE A 323 -23.33 16.16 -20.68
CA PHE A 323 -22.61 16.46 -19.42
C PHE A 323 -23.54 16.99 -18.32
N SER A 324 -24.81 16.58 -18.31
CA SER A 324 -25.74 16.93 -17.22
C SER A 324 -25.26 16.36 -15.89
N ASN A 325 -25.25 17.17 -14.84
CA ASN A 325 -24.86 16.75 -13.49
C ASN A 325 -26.11 16.75 -12.59
N VAL A 326 -26.67 15.56 -12.35
CA VAL A 326 -27.85 15.37 -11.49
C VAL A 326 -27.40 14.72 -10.19
N ASN A 327 -27.55 15.42 -9.06
CA ASN A 327 -27.18 14.91 -7.75
C ASN A 327 -28.37 14.94 -6.81
N ALA A 328 -28.68 13.79 -6.20
CA ALA A 328 -29.62 13.71 -5.09
C ALA A 328 -28.88 13.91 -3.77
N ILE A 329 -29.25 14.96 -3.04
CA ILE A 329 -28.68 15.29 -1.72
C ILE A 329 -29.78 15.13 -0.69
N PRO A 330 -29.74 14.08 0.16
CA PRO A 330 -30.68 13.96 1.28
C PRO A 330 -30.34 14.97 2.38
N GLU A 331 -31.32 15.76 2.82
CA GLU A 331 -31.18 16.68 3.95
C GLU A 331 -31.76 16.04 5.21
N ILE A 332 -30.89 15.55 6.08
CA ILE A 332 -31.29 14.78 7.26
C ILE A 332 -31.79 15.73 8.35
N ASN A 333 -33.05 15.53 8.79
CA ASN A 333 -33.59 16.11 10.00
C ASN A 333 -33.72 15.01 11.07
N ASP A 334 -32.76 14.97 12.01
CA ASP A 334 -32.72 13.96 13.07
C ASP A 334 -33.84 14.14 14.12
N GLU A 335 -34.39 15.35 14.31
CA GLU A 335 -35.45 15.59 15.30
C GLU A 335 -36.77 14.98 14.85
N ASP A 336 -37.14 15.21 13.59
CA ASP A 336 -38.39 14.71 13.00
C ASP A 336 -38.23 13.32 12.35
N LYS A 337 -36.99 12.83 12.25
CA LYS A 337 -36.62 11.59 11.55
C LYS A 337 -37.08 11.60 10.09
N THR A 338 -36.86 12.74 9.44
CA THR A 338 -37.23 12.93 8.04
C THR A 338 -36.04 13.31 7.17
N VAL A 339 -36.19 13.04 5.87
CA VAL A 339 -35.21 13.40 4.82
C VAL A 339 -35.90 14.21 3.72
#